data_AF-A0A7X1HM27-F1
#
_entry.id   AF-A0A7X1HM27-F1
#
_cell.length_a   1.000
_cell.length_b   1.000
_cell.length_c   1.000
_cell.angle_alpha   90.00
_cell.angle_beta   90.00
_cell.angle_gamma   90.00
#
_symmetry.space_group_name_H-M   'P 1'
#
loop_
_entity.id
_entity.type
_entity.pdbx_description
1 polymer ?
#
loop_
_entity_poly.entity_id
_entity_poly.type
_entity_poly.pdbx_seq_one_letter_code
_entity_poly.pdbx_strand_id
1 'polypeptide(L)' 'MLDLKTLKVIGIQKNKDIYHIVYMKNELGKHEMEVLKNGAISKISIKPLLINYANFLEYDIDSSKTTYQIFDILYKKIYD' A
#
# COMPACT_ATOMS: atom_id res chain seq x y z
N MET A 1 -5.55 15.63 20.41
CA MET A 1 -6.19 14.31 20.24
C MET A 1 -5.76 13.82 18.87
N LEU A 2 -5.11 12.66 18.75
CA LEU A 2 -4.77 12.09 17.43
C LEU A 2 -6.07 11.54 16.84
N ASP A 3 -6.77 12.35 16.05
CA ASP A 3 -7.92 11.87 15.28
C ASP A 3 -7.41 10.83 14.28
N LEU A 4 -7.82 9.59 14.50
CA LEU A 4 -7.37 8.43 13.74
C LEU A 4 -7.94 8.52 12.32
N LYS A 5 -7.13 9.10 11.44
CA LYS A 5 -7.15 8.91 9.99
C LYS A 5 -7.39 7.44 9.67
N THR A 6 -8.23 7.12 8.70
CA THR A 6 -8.40 5.74 8.22
C THR A 6 -7.03 5.17 7.85
N LEU A 7 -6.54 4.25 8.66
CA LEU A 7 -5.29 3.55 8.46
C LEU A 7 -5.59 2.26 7.70
N LYS A 8 -5.04 2.13 6.50
CA LYS A 8 -5.09 0.88 5.76
C LYS A 8 -3.68 0.32 5.64
N VAL A 9 -3.53 -0.99 5.81
CA VAL A 9 -2.24 -1.66 5.76
C VAL A 9 -2.34 -2.89 4.86
N ILE A 10 -1.37 -3.06 3.95
CA ILE A 10 -1.15 -4.30 3.19
C ILE A 10 0.21 -4.86 3.60
N GLY A 11 0.22 -6.14 3.99
CA GLY A 11 1.45 -6.90 4.26
C GLY A 11 1.88 -7.70 3.04
N ILE A 12 3.15 -7.56 2.65
CA ILE A 12 3.76 -8.28 1.52
C ILE A 12 5.03 -8.96 2.03
N GLN A 13 5.12 -10.29 1.89
CA GLN A 13 6.34 -11.03 2.19
C GLN A 13 7.10 -11.32 0.88
N LYS A 14 8.37 -10.92 0.81
CA LYS A 14 9.24 -11.17 -0.35
C LYS A 14 10.66 -11.45 0.11
N ASN A 15 11.24 -12.56 -0.32
CA ASN A 15 12.64 -12.92 -0.04
C ASN A 15 13.02 -12.83 1.45
N LYS A 16 12.14 -13.31 2.35
CA LYS A 16 12.25 -13.22 3.83
C LYS A 16 12.05 -11.84 4.44
N ASP A 17 11.97 -10.79 3.63
CA ASP A 17 11.58 -9.46 4.10
C ASP A 17 10.06 -9.33 4.17
N ILE A 18 9.58 -8.61 5.18
CA ILE A 18 8.17 -8.23 5.33
C ILE A 18 8.05 -6.74 5.06
N TYR A 19 7.21 -6.39 4.09
CA TYR A 19 6.87 -5.03 3.74
C TYR A 19 5.45 -4.74 4.22
N HIS A 20 5.28 -3.67 4.99
CA HIS A 20 3.97 -3.11 5.29
C HIS A 20 3.84 -1.80 4.54
N ILE A 21 2.79 -1.68 3.74
CA ILE A 21 2.45 -0.43 3.08
C ILE A 21 1.33 0.19 3.90
N VAL A 22 1.65 1.29 4.55
CA VAL A 22 0.73 2.04 5.41
C VAL A 22 0.19 3.20 4.59
N TYR A 23 -1.13 3.28 4.51
CA TYR A 23 -1.84 4.37 3.86
C TYR A 23 -2.67 5.13 4.88
N MET A 24 -2.55 6.46 4.83
CA MET A 24 -3.34 7.39 5.63
C MET A 24 -4.02 8.41 4.73
N LYS A 25 -5.32 8.60 4.94
CA LYS A 25 -6.06 9.74 4.40
C LYS A 25 -6.38 10.71 5.52
N ASN A 26 -5.92 11.95 5.42
CA ASN A 26 -6.24 12.97 6.41
C ASN A 26 -7.58 13.64 6.15
N GLU A 27 -8.07 14.39 7.14
CA GLU A 27 -9.36 15.11 7.08
C GLU A 27 -9.40 16.17 5.97
N LEU A 28 -8.24 16.69 5.58
CA LEU A 28 -8.10 17.63 4.46
C LEU A 28 -8.11 16.92 3.09
N GLY A 29 -8.34 15.60 3.06
CA GLY A 29 -8.33 14.79 1.85
C GLY A 29 -6.93 14.55 1.28
N LYS A 30 -5.85 14.91 1.98
CA LYS A 30 -4.50 14.55 1.55
C LYS A 30 -4.22 13.08 1.84
N HIS A 31 -3.55 12.47 0.88
CA HIS A 31 -3.17 11.07 0.91
C HIS A 31 -1.67 10.98 1.23
N GLU A 32 -1.34 10.16 2.22
CA GLU A 32 0.03 9.86 2.64
C GLU A 32 0.25 8.36 2.60
N MET A 33 1.43 7.94 2.17
CA MET A 33 1.84 6.54 2.12
C MET A 33 3.25 6.36 2.63
N GLU A 34 3.45 5.29 3.38
CA GLU A 34 4.73 4.92 3.96
C GLU A 34 4.97 3.42 3.80
N VAL A 35 6.22 3.03 3.55
CA VAL A 35 6.61 1.62 3.49
C VAL A 35 7.48 1.31 4.68
N LEU A 36 7.08 0.32 5.46
CA LEU A 36 7.89 -0.26 6.51
C LEU A 36 8.48 -1.57 5.99
N LYS A 37 9.81 -1.66 5.94
CA LYS A 37 10.52 -2.92 5.68
C LYS A 37 11.02 -3.46 7.01
N ASN A 38 10.58 -4.65 7.40
CA ASN A 38 10.94 -5.30 8.66
C ASN A 38 10.75 -4.37 9.88
N GLY A 39 9.69 -3.56 9.87
CA GLY A 39 9.35 -2.62 10.93
C GLY A 39 10.02 -1.24 10.84
N ALA A 40 10.94 -1.01 9.91
CA ALA A 40 11.62 0.27 9.74
C ALA A 40 11.18 1.01 8.47
N ILE A 41 11.12 2.34 8.53
CA ILE A 41 10.77 3.20 7.41
C ILE A 41 11.74 2.97 6.24
N SER A 42 11.20 2.70 5.07
CA SER A 42 11.93 2.39 3.85
C SER A 42 11.66 3.43 2.77
N LYS A 43 12.71 3.82 2.04
CA LYS A 43 12.63 4.75 0.90
C LYS A 43 12.32 4.07 -0.43
N ILE A 44 11.90 2.81 -0.41
CA ILE A 44 11.61 2.04 -1.62
C ILE A 44 10.41 2.65 -2.34
N SER A 45 10.48 2.68 -3.68
CA SER A 45 9.36 3.09 -4.52
C SER A 45 8.19 2.12 -4.36
N ILE A 46 7.03 2.65 -3.96
CA ILE A 46 5.83 1.88 -3.61
C ILE A 46 5.11 1.35 -4.84
N LYS A 47 5.03 2.14 -5.91
CA LYS A 47 4.25 1.79 -7.11
C LYS A 47 4.70 0.47 -7.76
N PRO A 48 6.00 0.22 -8.01
CA PRO A 48 6.45 -1.06 -8.53
C PRO A 48 6.22 -2.24 -7.58
N LEU A 49 6.25 -2.00 -6.27
CA LEU A 49 5.98 -3.03 -5.26
C LEU A 49 4.51 -3.46 -5.30
N LEU A 50 3.58 -2.49 -5.36
CA LEU A 50 2.16 -2.75 -5.47
C LEU A 50 1.77 -3.41 -6.79
N ILE A 51 2.34 -2.98 -7.93
CA ILE A 51 2.07 -3.61 -9.23
C ILE A 51 2.58 -5.05 -9.25
N ASN A 52 3.80 -5.31 -8.75
CA ASN A 52 4.29 -6.69 -8.65
C ASN A 52 3.38 -7.56 -7.78
N TYR A 53 2.92 -7.03 -6.66
CA TYR A 53 2.02 -7.75 -5.78
C TYR A 53 0.65 -7.99 -6.42
N ALA A 54 0.11 -7.00 -7.15
CA ALA A 54 -1.11 -7.14 -7.93
C ALA A 54 -0.98 -8.22 -9.00
N ASN A 55 0.13 -8.22 -9.76
CA ASN A 55 0.41 -9.22 -10.78
C ASN A 55 0.55 -10.62 -10.17
N PHE A 56 1.17 -10.74 -9.00
CA PHE A 56 1.23 -12.00 -8.26
C PHE A 56 -0.17 -12.51 -7.87
N LEU A 57 -1.09 -11.60 -7.56
CA LEU A 57 -2.50 -11.92 -7.30
C LEU A 57 -3.36 -11.96 -8.59
N GLU A 58 -2.72 -11.92 -9.77
CA GLU A 58 -3.35 -11.98 -11.09
C GLU A 58 -4.40 -10.88 -11.34
N TYR A 59 -4.23 -9.69 -10.74
CA TYR A 59 -5.12 -8.56 -10.95
C TYR A 59 -4.75 -7.71 -12.17
N ASP A 60 -5.77 -7.28 -12.91
CA ASP A 60 -5.61 -6.37 -14.06
C ASP A 60 -5.39 -4.91 -13.61
N ILE A 61 -4.15 -4.62 -13.23
CA ILE A 61 -3.69 -3.29 -12.84
C ILE A 61 -2.66 -2.80 -13.87
N ASP A 62 -2.93 -1.63 -14.44
CA ASP A 62 -2.08 -1.00 -15.44
C ASP A 62 -1.32 0.22 -14.89
N SER A 63 -0.35 0.69 -15.67
CA SER A 63 0.55 1.79 -15.27
C SER A 63 -0.13 3.15 -15.17
N SER A 64 -1.32 3.32 -15.76
CA SER A 64 -2.12 4.55 -15.72
C SER A 64 -2.63 4.87 -14.32
N LYS A 65 -2.82 3.85 -13.46
CA LYS A 65 -3.31 4.01 -12.10
C LYS A 65 -2.25 4.65 -11.18
N THR A 66 -2.72 5.54 -10.31
CA THR A 66 -1.90 6.12 -9.23
C THR A 66 -1.63 5.08 -8.14
N THR A 67 -0.55 5.26 -7.37
CA THR A 67 -0.22 4.38 -6.23
C THR A 67 -1.40 4.19 -5.26
N TYR A 68 -2.18 5.26 -5.02
CA TYR A 68 -3.35 5.21 -4.14
C TYR A 68 -4.49 4.37 -4.72
N GLN A 69 -4.80 4.53 -6.00
CA GLN A 69 -5.84 3.72 -6.67
C GLN A 69 -5.48 2.24 -6.67
N ILE A 70 -4.21 1.92 -6.96
CA ILE A 70 -3.70 0.54 -6.93
C ILE A 70 -3.88 -0.05 -5.54
N PHE A 71 -3.45 0.67 -4.51
CA PHE A 71 -3.57 0.22 -3.12
C PHE A 71 -5.03 0.03 -2.68
N ASP A 72 -5.91 0.97 -3.00
CA ASP A 72 -7.33 0.84 -2.64
C ASP A 72 -8.00 -0.36 -3.30
N ILE A 73 -7.65 -0.67 -4.56
CA ILE A 73 -8.11 -1.88 -5.27
C ILE A 73 -7.62 -3.13 -4.53
N LEU A 74 -6.32 -3.21 -4.25
CA LEU A 74 -5.72 -4.37 -3.60
C LEU A 74 -6.27 -4.58 -2.19
N TYR A 75 -6.37 -3.51 -1.41
CA TYR A 75 -6.89 -3.58 -0.04
C TYR A 75 -8.32 -4.10 -0.01
N LYS A 76 -9.22 -3.54 -0.82
CA LYS A 76 -10.61 -4.03 -0.90
C LYS A 76 -10.65 -5.51 -1.26
N LYS A 77 -9.87 -5.94 -2.25
CA LYS A 77 -9.85 -7.34 -2.69
C LYS A 77 -9.33 -8.35 -1.67
N ILE A 78 -8.45 -7.94 -0.76
CA ILE A 78 -7.88 -8.84 0.27
C ILE A 78 -8.81 -8.97 1.48
N TYR A 79 -9.58 -7.93 1.76
CA TYR A 79 -10.35 -7.80 3.01
C TYR A 79 -11.88 -7.77 2.82
N ASP A 80 -12.39 -7.76 1.58
CA ASP A 80 -13.80 -8.09 1.24
C ASP A 80 -13.98 -9.62 1.10
#